data_AF-A0A7J7NFL5-F1
#
_entry.id   AF-A0A7J7NFL5-F1
#
_cell.length_a   1.000
_cell.length_b   1.000
_cell.length_c   1.000
_cell.angle_alpha   90.00
_cell.angle_beta   90.00
_cell.angle_gamma   90.00
#
_symmetry.space_group_name_H-M   'P 1'
#
loop_
_entity.id
_entity.type
_entity.pdbx_description
1 polymer ?
#
loop_
_entity_poly.entity_id
_entity_poly.type
_entity_poly.pdbx_seq_one_letter_code
_entity_poly.pdbx_strand_id
1 'polypeptide(L)'
;MHRFQLLKPSSSLIASSLLPKYPYHCTPTNLLLHHHHRKQLRLVSTQSSSNSNQVVGGKSKSIVGDLLEYLNESWTQFHATAEAKRQLLAAGFHLLNENDDWDLKPGGRYFFTRNMSCLIAFSIGEKYSVGNGFHVIAAHTDSPCLKLKPKSASSKAGYLMVNVQTYGGGLWHTWFDRDLSVAGRVIVKTGDGSFAHKLVKVKRPLIRVPTLAIHLDRFVSFLVSGIYCC
;
A
#
# COMPACT_ATOMS: atom_id res chain seq x y z
N MET A 1 21.47 -30.83 -20.53
CA MET A 1 20.68 -31.82 -19.77
C MET A 1 21.34 -32.05 -18.42
N HIS A 2 20.91 -31.35 -17.37
CA HIS A 2 21.14 -31.78 -15.98
C HIS A 2 19.91 -31.42 -15.15
N ARG A 3 19.49 -32.42 -14.38
CA ARG A 3 18.17 -32.64 -13.80
C ARG A 3 18.21 -32.17 -12.35
N PHE A 4 17.58 -31.05 -12.02
CA PHE A 4 17.40 -30.64 -10.63
C PHE A 4 16.35 -31.56 -9.98
N GLN A 5 16.77 -32.33 -8.98
CA GLN A 5 15.90 -33.17 -8.16
C GLN A 5 15.17 -32.31 -7.13
N LEU A 6 13.83 -32.37 -7.14
CA LEU A 6 12.99 -31.84 -6.07
C LEU A 6 13.13 -32.71 -4.81
N LEU A 7 13.52 -32.09 -3.70
CA LEU A 7 13.40 -32.69 -2.38
C LEU A 7 11.93 -32.64 -1.93
N LYS A 8 11.35 -33.80 -1.60
CA LYS A 8 10.01 -33.95 -1.03
C LYS A 8 10.05 -33.72 0.49
N PRO A 9 9.08 -33.01 1.11
CA PRO A 9 8.96 -32.96 2.56
C PRO A 9 8.30 -34.23 3.12
N SER A 10 8.85 -34.74 4.22
CA SER A 10 8.31 -35.89 4.97
C SER A 10 7.10 -35.50 5.81
N SER A 11 6.07 -36.34 5.73
CA SER A 11 4.86 -36.28 6.55
C SER A 11 5.09 -36.84 7.96
N SER A 12 4.93 -36.01 8.99
CA SER A 12 4.57 -36.47 10.33
C SER A 12 3.63 -35.46 10.99
N LEU A 13 2.38 -35.89 11.13
CA LEU A 13 1.34 -35.25 11.92
C LEU A 13 1.63 -35.51 13.40
N ILE A 14 1.65 -34.47 14.23
CA ILE A 14 1.37 -34.58 15.65
C ILE A 14 0.42 -33.43 16.02
N ALA A 15 -0.80 -33.80 16.39
CA ALA A 15 -1.75 -32.93 17.05
C ALA A 15 -1.54 -33.03 18.57
N SER A 16 -1.49 -31.90 19.26
CA SER A 16 -2.04 -31.82 20.61
C SER A 16 -2.46 -30.39 20.96
N SER A 17 -3.69 -30.33 21.44
CA SER A 17 -4.37 -29.23 22.12
C SER A 17 -3.61 -28.75 23.35
N LEU A 18 -3.71 -27.44 23.65
CA LEU A 18 -3.97 -26.88 25.00
C LEU A 18 -3.92 -25.34 24.92
N LEU A 19 -5.08 -24.68 25.02
CA LEU A 19 -5.20 -23.23 25.29
C LEU A 19 -5.94 -23.05 26.62
N PRO A 20 -5.42 -22.25 27.57
CA PRO A 20 -6.20 -21.83 28.73
C PRO A 20 -7.10 -20.64 28.36
N LYS A 21 -8.38 -20.75 28.75
CA LYS A 21 -9.39 -19.68 28.68
C LYS A 21 -9.22 -18.76 29.89
N TYR A 22 -8.98 -17.47 29.67
CA TYR A 22 -9.11 -16.42 30.70
C TYR A 22 -10.46 -15.72 30.54
N PRO A 23 -11.27 -15.53 31.61
CA PRO A 23 -12.49 -14.76 31.54
C PRO A 23 -12.19 -13.27 31.71
N TYR A 24 -12.62 -12.44 30.75
CA TYR A 24 -12.67 -10.99 30.91
C TYR A 24 -14.02 -10.59 31.50
N HIS A 25 -14.03 -10.20 32.77
CA HIS A 25 -15.12 -9.41 33.36
C HIS A 25 -14.88 -7.93 33.04
N CYS A 26 -15.87 -7.27 32.46
CA CYS A 26 -15.85 -5.82 32.20
C CYS A 26 -17.03 -5.18 32.93
N THR A 27 -16.75 -4.37 33.95
CA THR A 27 -17.73 -3.52 34.65
C THR A 27 -17.77 -2.13 33.99
N PRO A 28 -18.95 -1.54 33.75
CA PRO A 28 -19.06 -0.22 33.15
C PRO A 28 -18.84 0.86 34.20
N THR A 29 -17.88 1.76 33.97
CA THR A 29 -17.72 3.01 34.72
C THR A 29 -18.37 4.15 33.93
N ASN A 30 -19.32 4.84 34.56
CA ASN A 30 -19.95 6.05 34.04
C ASN A 30 -18.92 7.19 33.93
N LEU A 31 -18.75 7.76 32.73
CA LEU A 31 -18.07 9.04 32.54
C LEU A 31 -19.10 10.12 32.19
N LEU A 32 -19.15 11.16 33.03
CA LEU A 32 -19.93 12.37 32.83
C LEU A 32 -19.49 13.14 31.59
N LEU A 33 -20.45 13.56 30.76
CA LEU A 33 -20.25 14.53 29.68
C LEU A 33 -20.07 15.94 30.26
N HIS A 34 -18.94 16.58 29.98
CA HIS A 34 -18.77 18.02 30.13
C HIS A 34 -19.14 18.74 28.82
N HIS A 35 -20.10 19.65 28.92
CA HIS A 35 -20.62 20.46 27.83
C HIS A 35 -19.65 21.60 27.49
N HIS A 36 -19.03 21.59 26.31
CA HIS A 36 -18.19 22.69 25.83
C HIS A 36 -18.95 23.62 24.86
N HIS A 37 -19.05 24.88 25.28
CA HIS A 37 -19.66 26.00 24.57
C HIS A 37 -18.94 26.30 23.23
N ARG A 38 -19.67 26.20 22.11
CA ARG A 38 -19.24 26.70 20.79
C ARG A 38 -19.25 28.24 20.81
N LYS A 39 -18.09 28.87 20.59
CA LYS A 39 -18.00 30.26 20.13
C LYS A 39 -17.73 30.27 18.62
N GLN A 40 -18.63 30.89 17.86
CA GLN A 40 -18.45 31.18 16.44
C GLN A 40 -17.32 32.21 16.27
N LEU A 41 -16.30 31.89 15.47
CA LEU A 41 -15.37 32.88 14.92
C LEU A 41 -15.84 33.26 13.52
N ARG A 42 -16.11 34.56 13.31
CA ARG A 42 -16.35 35.17 12.00
C ARG A 42 -15.03 35.37 11.26
N LEU A 43 -15.06 35.07 9.97
CA LEU A 43 -13.98 35.29 9.01
C LEU A 43 -13.92 36.79 8.67
N VAL A 44 -12.80 37.45 8.93
CA VAL A 44 -12.50 38.80 8.40
C VAL A 44 -11.31 38.67 7.46
N SER A 45 -11.54 39.01 6.19
CA SER A 45 -10.51 39.08 5.15
C SER A 45 -9.80 40.42 5.21
N THR A 46 -8.50 40.41 5.51
CA THR A 46 -7.62 41.56 5.26
C THR A 46 -6.45 41.08 4.40
N GLN A 47 -6.42 41.58 3.16
CA GLN A 47 -5.30 41.46 2.24
C GLN A 47 -4.14 42.32 2.77
N SER A 48 -2.96 41.75 2.88
CA SER A 48 -1.73 42.53 2.95
C SER A 48 -0.63 41.83 2.15
N SER A 49 -0.16 42.56 1.15
CA SER A 49 0.94 42.23 0.26
C SER A 49 2.24 42.47 1.00
N SER A 50 3.11 41.46 1.11
CA SER A 50 4.50 41.68 1.50
C SER A 50 5.41 40.59 0.95
N ASN A 51 6.39 41.04 0.16
CA ASN A 51 7.56 40.32 -0.34
C ASN A 51 8.09 39.24 0.62
N SER A 52 8.33 38.04 0.10
CA SER A 52 9.08 37.02 0.83
C SER A 52 10.26 36.49 0.00
N ASN A 53 11.45 36.98 0.31
CA ASN A 53 12.67 36.17 0.20
C ASN A 53 12.50 35.00 1.18
N GLN A 54 12.05 33.86 0.66
CA GLN A 54 11.90 32.64 1.44
C GLN A 54 13.29 32.00 1.60
N VAL A 55 13.90 32.25 2.75
CA VAL A 55 14.92 31.37 3.33
C VAL A 55 14.27 29.99 3.48
N VAL A 56 14.76 29.00 2.74
CA VAL A 56 14.29 27.60 2.82
C VAL A 56 14.76 27.00 4.14
N GLY A 57 14.07 27.35 5.22
CA GLY A 57 14.18 26.69 6.52
C GLY A 57 13.49 25.34 6.43
N GLY A 58 14.26 24.26 6.30
CA GLY A 58 13.75 22.89 6.26
C GLY A 58 13.03 22.55 7.56
N LYS A 59 11.69 22.60 7.54
CA LYS A 59 10.88 21.92 8.56
C LYS A 59 11.14 20.43 8.41
N SER A 60 11.76 19.81 9.42
CA SER A 60 11.77 18.35 9.55
C SER A 60 10.33 17.86 9.44
N LYS A 61 10.03 17.08 8.40
CA LYS A 61 8.71 16.46 8.25
C LYS A 61 8.47 15.53 9.44
N SER A 62 7.23 15.46 9.91
CA SER A 62 6.83 14.50 10.93
C SER A 62 6.84 13.09 10.31
N ILE A 63 7.21 12.08 11.09
CA ILE A 63 7.14 10.66 10.69
C ILE A 63 5.76 10.28 10.14
N VAL A 64 4.69 10.88 10.68
CA VAL A 64 3.32 10.68 10.19
C VAL A 64 3.14 11.30 8.81
N GLY A 65 3.71 12.49 8.58
CA GLY A 65 3.67 13.15 7.28
C GLY A 65 4.40 12.35 6.20
N ASP A 66 5.59 11.85 6.51
CA ASP A 66 6.37 11.02 5.59
C ASP A 66 5.67 9.70 5.27
N LEU A 67 5.04 9.08 6.27
CA LEU A 67 4.23 7.88 6.06
C LEU A 67 3.03 8.16 5.14
N LEU A 68 2.29 9.24 5.37
CA LEU A 68 1.16 9.61 4.52
C LEU A 68 1.59 9.90 3.08
N GLU A 69 2.73 10.56 2.88
CA GLU A 69 3.30 10.79 1.56
C GLU A 69 3.68 9.47 0.87
N TYR A 70 4.36 8.56 1.60
CA TYR A 70 4.67 7.23 1.10
C TYR A 70 3.41 6.47 0.66
N LEU A 71 2.38 6.43 1.52
CA LEU A 71 1.12 5.75 1.22
C LEU A 71 0.39 6.38 0.02
N ASN A 72 0.37 7.71 -0.07
CA ASN A 72 -0.25 8.42 -1.19
C ASN A 72 0.46 8.18 -2.52
N GLU A 73 1.76 7.89 -2.51
CA GLU A 73 2.49 7.50 -3.72
C GLU A 73 2.43 6.00 -4.02
N SER A 74 2.25 5.15 -3.01
CA SER A 74 2.32 3.68 -3.07
C SER A 74 1.00 2.97 -3.37
N TRP A 75 0.27 3.36 -4.42
CA TRP A 75 -1.07 2.81 -4.72
C TRP A 75 -1.11 1.31 -5.05
N THR A 76 0.02 0.75 -5.49
CA THR A 76 0.18 -0.69 -5.75
C THR A 76 1.55 -1.13 -5.26
N GLN A 77 1.78 -2.44 -5.15
CA GLN A 77 3.09 -2.99 -4.79
C GLN A 77 4.23 -2.51 -5.71
N PHE A 78 3.91 -2.18 -6.96
CA PHE A 78 4.89 -1.62 -7.90
C PHE A 78 5.26 -0.17 -7.57
N HIS A 79 4.27 0.62 -7.15
CA HIS A 79 4.51 1.99 -6.71
C HIS A 79 5.19 2.04 -5.34
N ALA A 80 4.84 1.15 -4.42
CA ALA A 80 5.52 0.99 -3.14
C ALA A 80 7.02 0.70 -3.33
N THR A 81 7.34 -0.27 -4.18
CA THR A 81 8.73 -0.60 -4.51
C THR A 81 9.44 0.58 -5.19
N ALA A 82 8.77 1.30 -6.09
CA ALA A 82 9.33 2.47 -6.76
C ALA A 82 9.60 3.63 -5.80
N GLU A 83 8.69 3.89 -4.86
CA GLU A 83 8.84 4.94 -3.86
C GLU A 83 9.94 4.58 -2.84
N ALA A 84 9.98 3.34 -2.37
CA ALA A 84 11.09 2.85 -1.53
C ALA A 84 12.44 2.96 -2.25
N LYS A 85 12.50 2.59 -3.53
CA LYS A 85 13.68 2.79 -4.38
C LYS A 85 14.08 4.27 -4.45
N ARG A 86 13.13 5.19 -4.66
CA ARG A 86 13.38 6.64 -4.71
C ARG A 86 14.00 7.14 -3.41
N GLN A 87 13.45 6.72 -2.27
CA GLN A 87 13.95 7.11 -0.95
C GLN A 87 15.33 6.53 -0.65
N LEU A 88 15.60 5.27 -1.02
CA LEU A 88 16.91 4.64 -0.85
C LEU A 88 17.99 5.31 -1.69
N LEU A 89 17.68 5.66 -2.94
CA LEU A 89 18.58 6.44 -3.80
C LEU A 89 18.89 7.81 -3.16
N ALA A 90 17.86 8.51 -2.66
CA ALA A 90 18.03 9.78 -1.97
C ALA A 90 18.88 9.65 -0.68
N ALA A 91 18.82 8.50 0.00
CA ALA A 91 19.64 8.17 1.16
C ALA A 91 21.08 7.71 0.82
N GLY A 92 21.45 7.67 -0.48
CA GLY A 92 22.78 7.29 -0.94
C GLY A 92 23.03 5.78 -0.97
N PHE A 93 21.98 4.97 -1.16
CA PHE A 93 22.15 3.55 -1.46
C PHE A 93 22.43 3.34 -2.96
N HIS A 94 23.27 2.37 -3.27
CA HIS A 94 23.62 1.98 -4.62
C HIS A 94 22.66 0.92 -5.16
N LEU A 95 22.08 1.16 -6.34
CA LEU A 95 21.22 0.18 -7.01
C LEU A 95 22.07 -0.90 -7.67
N LEU A 96 21.83 -2.14 -7.29
CA LEU A 96 22.41 -3.33 -7.90
C LEU A 96 21.45 -3.92 -8.95
N ASN A 97 22.03 -4.50 -9.99
CA ASN A 97 21.33 -5.32 -10.98
C ASN A 97 21.54 -6.80 -10.61
N GLU A 98 20.45 -7.55 -10.48
CA GLU A 98 20.47 -8.96 -10.05
C GLU A 98 21.15 -9.90 -11.05
N ASN A 99 21.40 -9.45 -12.29
CA ASN A 99 22.08 -10.23 -13.32
C ASN A 99 23.60 -10.01 -13.38
N ASP A 100 24.12 -9.06 -12.61
CA ASP A 100 25.55 -8.70 -12.63
C ASP A 100 26.27 -9.34 -11.43
N ASP A 101 27.57 -9.59 -11.55
CA ASP A 101 28.42 -9.91 -10.40
C ASP A 101 28.56 -8.67 -9.50
N TRP A 102 28.43 -8.86 -8.19
CA TRP A 102 28.43 -7.76 -7.23
C TRP A 102 29.77 -7.63 -6.51
N ASP A 103 30.42 -6.47 -6.65
CA ASP A 103 31.56 -6.09 -5.81
C ASP A 103 31.08 -5.28 -4.59
N LEU A 104 30.85 -5.98 -3.48
CA LEU A 104 30.32 -5.41 -2.25
C LEU A 104 31.45 -5.04 -1.28
N LYS A 105 31.39 -3.84 -0.69
CA LYS A 105 32.41 -3.34 0.25
C LYS A 105 31.85 -3.12 1.66
N PRO A 106 32.66 -3.37 2.72
CA PRO A 106 32.36 -2.88 4.06
C PRO A 106 32.09 -1.37 4.07
N GLY A 107 31.10 -0.92 4.84
CA GLY A 107 30.60 0.45 4.82
C GLY A 107 29.64 0.78 3.65
N GLY A 108 29.52 -0.13 2.68
CA GLY A 108 28.65 0.06 1.52
C GLY A 108 27.17 -0.11 1.82
N ARG A 109 26.31 0.58 1.07
CA ARG A 109 24.85 0.52 1.16
C ARG A 109 24.26 0.22 -0.20
N TYR A 110 23.50 -0.85 -0.29
CA TYR A 110 23.07 -1.42 -1.56
C TYR A 110 21.62 -1.85 -1.52
N PHE A 111 20.98 -1.87 -2.67
CA PHE A 111 19.65 -2.46 -2.81
C PHE A 111 19.43 -2.98 -4.22
N PHE A 112 18.53 -3.93 -4.37
CA PHE A 112 18.06 -4.39 -5.68
C PHE A 112 16.55 -4.61 -5.64
N THR A 113 15.95 -4.73 -6.82
CA THR A 113 14.52 -5.00 -6.96
C THR A 113 14.28 -6.19 -7.86
N ARG A 114 13.31 -7.03 -7.51
CA ARG A 114 12.86 -8.16 -8.33
C ARG A 114 11.42 -7.96 -8.75
N ASN A 115 11.14 -8.15 -10.05
CA ASN A 115 9.82 -7.95 -10.67
C ASN A 115 9.21 -6.54 -10.43
N MET A 116 10.01 -5.55 -10.03
CA MET A 116 9.54 -4.22 -9.58
C MET A 116 8.51 -4.25 -8.43
N SER A 117 8.33 -5.38 -7.76
CA SER A 117 7.32 -5.57 -6.70
C SER A 117 7.92 -6.08 -5.40
N CYS A 118 9.23 -6.29 -5.36
CA CYS A 118 9.99 -6.69 -4.20
C CYS A 118 11.29 -5.88 -4.21
N LEU A 119 11.69 -5.41 -3.04
CA LEU A 119 12.91 -4.64 -2.84
C LEU A 119 13.64 -5.23 -1.64
N ILE A 120 14.95 -5.44 -1.81
CA ILE A 120 15.85 -5.82 -0.73
C ILE A 120 16.91 -4.73 -0.64
N ALA A 121 17.02 -4.11 0.53
CA ALA A 121 18.05 -3.12 0.85
C ALA A 121 18.88 -3.61 2.03
N PHE A 122 20.18 -3.37 1.97
CA PHE A 122 21.11 -3.76 3.02
C PHE A 122 22.29 -2.78 3.12
N SER A 123 22.83 -2.66 4.32
CA SER A 123 24.06 -1.91 4.61
C SER A 123 25.08 -2.85 5.23
N ILE A 124 26.29 -2.84 4.71
CA ILE A 124 27.39 -3.66 5.22
C ILE A 124 28.14 -2.85 6.27
N GLY A 125 28.23 -3.34 7.50
CA GLY A 125 28.99 -2.67 8.55
C GLY A 125 30.47 -2.57 8.21
N GLU A 126 31.15 -1.51 8.65
CA GLU A 126 32.58 -1.29 8.37
C GLU A 126 33.48 -2.41 8.91
N LYS A 127 33.05 -3.07 10.00
CA LYS A 127 33.75 -4.20 10.63
C LYS A 127 33.22 -5.57 10.20
N TYR A 128 32.40 -5.61 9.15
CA TYR A 128 31.87 -6.86 8.66
C TYR A 128 32.99 -7.74 8.07
N SER A 129 33.02 -9.00 8.48
CA SER A 129 33.82 -10.06 7.89
C SER A 129 32.93 -11.21 7.45
N VAL A 130 33.38 -11.97 6.46
CA VAL A 130 32.67 -13.17 6.01
C VAL A 130 32.48 -14.13 7.19
N GLY A 131 31.25 -14.58 7.41
CA GLY A 131 30.86 -15.40 8.56
C GLY A 131 30.10 -14.63 9.65
N ASN A 132 30.11 -13.29 9.65
CA ASN A 132 29.29 -12.50 10.56
C ASN A 132 27.79 -12.63 10.21
N GLY A 133 26.94 -12.42 11.22
CA GLY A 133 25.49 -12.53 11.09
C GLY A 133 24.80 -11.32 10.42
N PHE A 134 23.48 -11.41 10.30
CA PHE A 134 22.62 -10.38 9.70
C PHE A 134 21.53 -9.93 10.69
N HIS A 135 21.23 -8.63 10.68
CA HIS A 135 20.03 -8.08 11.31
C HIS A 135 19.00 -7.83 10.22
N VAL A 136 17.90 -8.58 10.24
CA VAL A 136 16.92 -8.59 9.14
C VAL A 136 15.56 -8.13 9.65
N ILE A 137 14.97 -7.18 8.95
CA ILE A 137 13.57 -6.78 9.09
C ILE A 137 12.88 -7.14 7.78
N ALA A 138 11.75 -7.84 7.88
CA ALA A 138 10.95 -8.25 6.73
C ALA A 138 9.53 -7.66 6.83
N ALA A 139 9.05 -7.17 5.69
CA ALA A 139 7.69 -6.72 5.49
C ALA A 139 7.25 -7.09 4.06
N HIS A 140 5.99 -6.85 3.71
CA HIS A 140 5.47 -7.09 2.38
C HIS A 140 4.88 -5.80 1.79
N THR A 141 4.96 -5.65 0.46
CA THR A 141 4.59 -4.41 -0.26
C THR A 141 3.17 -4.41 -0.81
N ASP A 142 2.48 -5.54 -0.74
CA ASP A 142 1.14 -5.72 -1.28
C ASP A 142 0.06 -5.56 -0.20
N SER A 143 -1.17 -5.36 -0.65
CA SER A 143 -2.34 -5.27 0.21
C SER A 143 -3.55 -5.85 -0.52
N PRO A 144 -4.58 -6.34 0.19
CA PRO A 144 -5.78 -6.84 -0.46
C PRO A 144 -6.42 -5.78 -1.35
N CYS A 145 -6.76 -6.15 -2.59
CA CYS A 145 -7.29 -5.21 -3.58
C CYS A 145 -8.12 -5.88 -4.69
N LEU A 146 -8.78 -5.06 -5.50
CA LEU A 146 -9.41 -5.48 -6.74
C LEU A 146 -8.42 -5.32 -7.90
N LYS A 147 -8.05 -6.43 -8.55
CA LYS A 147 -7.18 -6.44 -9.73
C LYS A 147 -8.00 -6.59 -11.00
N LEU A 148 -7.58 -5.96 -12.09
CA LEU A 148 -8.21 -6.17 -13.40
C LEU A 148 -8.02 -7.62 -13.85
N LYS A 149 -9.09 -8.25 -14.36
CA LYS A 149 -8.95 -9.54 -15.05
C LYS A 149 -8.23 -9.33 -16.39
N PRO A 150 -7.54 -10.36 -16.94
CA PRO A 150 -6.91 -10.26 -18.26
C PRO A 150 -7.89 -9.85 -19.36
N LYS A 151 -9.14 -10.34 -19.30
CA LYS A 151 -10.27 -9.85 -20.11
C LYS A 151 -11.18 -9.02 -19.21
N SER A 152 -10.88 -7.73 -19.11
CA SER A 152 -11.54 -6.80 -18.17
C SER A 152 -12.76 -6.10 -18.79
N ALA A 153 -12.76 -5.79 -20.08
CA ALA A 153 -13.86 -5.07 -20.71
C ALA A 153 -15.15 -5.90 -20.74
N SER A 154 -16.26 -5.28 -20.37
CA SER A 154 -17.61 -5.86 -20.41
C SER A 154 -18.65 -4.74 -20.54
N SER A 155 -19.88 -5.10 -20.89
CA SER A 155 -21.01 -4.16 -20.96
C SER A 155 -22.28 -4.82 -20.45
N LYS A 156 -23.04 -4.13 -19.61
CA LYS A 156 -24.32 -4.64 -19.10
C LYS A 156 -25.28 -3.49 -18.80
N ALA A 157 -26.54 -3.65 -19.22
CA ALA A 157 -27.62 -2.68 -18.97
C ALA A 157 -27.27 -1.22 -19.35
N GLY A 158 -26.57 -1.01 -20.47
CA GLY A 158 -26.16 0.32 -20.94
C GLY A 158 -24.89 0.88 -20.28
N TYR A 159 -24.29 0.17 -19.33
CA TYR A 159 -23.05 0.58 -18.66
C TYR A 159 -21.83 -0.17 -19.21
N LEU A 160 -20.72 0.55 -19.35
CA LEU A 160 -19.40 -0.04 -19.53
C LEU A 160 -18.90 -0.55 -18.18
N MET A 161 -18.53 -1.82 -18.14
CA MET A 161 -18.14 -2.53 -16.94
C MET A 161 -16.68 -2.96 -17.03
N VAL A 162 -16.03 -3.02 -15.87
CA VAL A 162 -14.65 -3.50 -15.75
C VAL A 162 -14.63 -4.70 -14.82
N ASN A 163 -14.36 -5.87 -15.38
CA ASN A 163 -14.27 -7.12 -14.62
C ASN A 163 -12.99 -7.15 -13.79
N VAL A 164 -13.17 -7.36 -12.49
CA VAL A 164 -12.09 -7.45 -11.51
C VAL A 164 -12.05 -8.83 -10.86
N GLN A 165 -10.90 -9.17 -10.29
CA GLN A 165 -10.68 -10.31 -9.42
C GLN A 165 -10.20 -9.82 -8.06
N THR A 166 -10.61 -10.51 -7.00
CA THR A 166 -10.11 -10.25 -5.65
C THR A 166 -8.66 -10.72 -5.54
N TYR A 167 -7.87 -9.97 -4.78
CA TYR A 167 -6.51 -10.33 -4.41
C TYR A 167 -6.37 -10.21 -2.89
N GLY A 168 -5.97 -11.28 -2.21
CA GLY A 168 -5.91 -11.32 -0.74
C GLY A 168 -7.27 -11.49 -0.06
N GLY A 169 -7.31 -11.31 1.26
CA GLY A 169 -8.51 -11.44 2.11
C GLY A 169 -9.11 -10.08 2.49
N GLY A 170 -9.53 -9.29 1.51
CA GLY A 170 -10.06 -7.94 1.74
C GLY A 170 -11.46 -7.93 2.33
N LEU A 171 -11.78 -6.86 3.08
CA LEU A 171 -13.15 -6.55 3.51
C LEU A 171 -13.93 -5.96 2.33
N TRP A 172 -14.39 -6.80 1.40
CA TRP A 172 -14.87 -6.37 0.08
C TRP A 172 -16.05 -5.41 0.10
N HIS A 173 -16.92 -5.48 1.10
CA HIS A 173 -18.03 -4.54 1.26
C HIS A 173 -17.54 -3.08 1.41
N THR A 174 -16.33 -2.85 1.96
CA THR A 174 -15.77 -1.49 2.13
C THR A 174 -15.33 -0.82 0.82
N TRP A 175 -15.23 -1.60 -0.27
CA TRP A 175 -14.88 -1.14 -1.62
C TRP A 175 -16.09 -0.63 -2.40
N PHE A 176 -17.30 -0.95 -1.94
CA PHE A 176 -18.51 -0.42 -2.54
C PHE A 176 -18.62 1.08 -2.29
N ASP A 177 -19.21 1.78 -3.24
CA ASP A 177 -19.49 3.22 -3.18
C ASP A 177 -18.29 4.13 -2.93
N ARG A 178 -17.09 3.63 -3.25
CA ARG A 178 -15.85 4.41 -3.29
C ARG A 178 -15.59 4.96 -4.69
N ASP A 179 -14.99 6.12 -4.72
CA ASP A 179 -14.43 6.71 -5.94
C ASP A 179 -13.08 6.03 -6.24
N LEU A 180 -13.13 5.00 -7.07
CA LEU A 180 -11.96 4.17 -7.39
C LEU A 180 -11.27 4.68 -8.65
N SER A 181 -9.97 4.43 -8.72
CA SER A 181 -9.16 4.66 -9.91
C SER A 181 -8.30 3.42 -10.21
N VAL A 182 -7.53 3.49 -11.29
CA VAL A 182 -6.64 2.43 -11.76
C VAL A 182 -5.19 2.87 -11.60
N ALA A 183 -4.40 1.97 -11.00
CA ALA A 183 -2.96 2.06 -10.98
C ALA A 183 -2.34 0.66 -11.16
N GLY A 184 -1.10 0.62 -11.64
CA GLY A 184 -0.40 -0.63 -11.86
C GLY A 184 0.83 -0.48 -12.73
N ARG A 185 1.17 -1.57 -13.41
CA ARG A 185 2.29 -1.65 -14.35
C ARG A 185 1.77 -2.16 -15.67
N VAL A 186 2.19 -1.53 -16.75
CA VAL A 186 1.99 -2.02 -18.13
C VAL A 186 3.33 -2.44 -18.71
N ILE A 187 3.30 -3.43 -19.60
CA ILE A 187 4.43 -3.80 -20.44
C ILE A 187 4.11 -3.26 -21.83
N VAL A 188 4.97 -2.39 -22.33
CA VAL A 188 4.80 -1.75 -23.63
C VAL A 188 5.94 -2.14 -24.56
N LYS A 189 5.62 -2.34 -25.83
CA LYS A 189 6.64 -2.48 -26.88
C LYS A 189 7.15 -1.09 -27.25
N THR A 190 8.46 -0.90 -27.24
CA THR A 190 9.12 0.36 -27.60
C THR A 190 9.40 0.42 -29.11
N GLY A 191 9.78 1.60 -29.62
CA GLY A 191 9.98 1.83 -31.06
C GLY A 191 11.10 1.00 -31.69
N ASP A 192 12.08 0.59 -30.89
CA ASP A 192 13.17 -0.33 -31.23
C ASP A 192 12.76 -1.82 -31.16
N GLY A 193 11.51 -2.12 -30.79
CA GLY A 193 10.97 -3.47 -30.70
C GLY A 193 11.23 -4.19 -29.38
N SER A 194 11.96 -3.57 -28.43
CA SER A 194 12.15 -4.11 -27.09
C SER A 194 10.88 -3.93 -26.22
N PHE A 195 10.89 -4.51 -25.01
CA PHE A 195 9.78 -4.39 -24.06
C PHE A 195 10.21 -3.58 -22.85
N ALA A 196 9.39 -2.60 -22.46
CA ALA A 196 9.62 -1.77 -21.29
C ALA A 196 8.44 -1.87 -20.30
N HIS A 197 8.78 -1.85 -19.02
CA HIS A 197 7.79 -1.70 -17.96
C HIS A 197 7.53 -0.21 -17.70
N LYS A 198 6.26 0.20 -17.62
CA LYS A 198 5.85 1.55 -17.23
C LYS A 198 4.84 1.50 -16.10
N LEU A 199 5.02 2.36 -15.11
CA LEU A 199 4.04 2.56 -14.05
C LEU A 199 2.92 3.48 -14.55
N VAL A 200 1.69 3.13 -14.19
CA VAL A 200 0.50 3.91 -14.53
C VAL A 200 -0.24 4.21 -13.24
N LYS A 201 -0.63 5.46 -13.07
CA LYS A 201 -1.42 5.95 -11.94
C LYS A 201 -2.34 7.06 -12.44
N VAL A 202 -3.63 6.76 -12.54
CA VAL A 202 -4.60 7.76 -13.00
C VAL A 202 -5.11 8.55 -11.80
N LYS A 203 -4.68 9.80 -11.64
CA LYS A 203 -5.01 10.65 -10.48
C LYS A 203 -6.39 11.32 -10.61
N ARG A 204 -7.42 10.54 -10.96
CA ARG A 204 -8.83 10.95 -10.95
C ARG A 204 -9.74 9.71 -10.81
N PRO A 205 -10.94 9.84 -10.23
CA PRO A 205 -11.91 8.74 -10.20
C PRO A 205 -12.30 8.26 -11.60
N LEU A 206 -12.42 6.95 -11.76
CA LEU A 206 -12.76 6.27 -13.02
C LEU A 206 -13.81 5.18 -12.85
N ILE A 207 -13.81 4.50 -11.71
CA ILE A 207 -14.53 3.26 -11.49
C ILE A 207 -15.32 3.39 -10.20
N ARG A 208 -16.50 2.79 -10.17
CA ARG A 208 -17.32 2.66 -8.97
C ARG A 208 -17.91 1.26 -8.90
N VAL A 209 -17.99 0.71 -7.69
CA VAL A 209 -18.74 -0.52 -7.40
C VAL A 209 -19.99 -0.08 -6.62
N PRO A 210 -21.13 0.14 -7.28
CA PRO A 210 -22.32 0.67 -6.61
C PRO A 210 -22.96 -0.39 -5.70
N THR A 211 -23.48 0.01 -4.54
CA THR A 211 -24.40 -0.84 -3.77
C THR A 211 -25.77 -0.93 -4.45
N LEU A 212 -26.49 -2.01 -4.16
CA LEU A 212 -27.90 -2.10 -4.50
C LEU A 212 -28.71 -1.24 -3.51
N ALA A 213 -29.73 -0.54 -4.02
CA ALA A 213 -30.60 0.26 -3.17
C ALA A 213 -31.27 -0.60 -2.08
N ILE A 214 -31.26 -0.11 -0.83
CA ILE A 214 -31.80 -0.83 0.34
C ILE A 214 -33.26 -1.27 0.17
N HIS A 215 -34.06 -0.53 -0.58
CA HIS A 215 -35.46 -0.87 -0.87
C HIS A 215 -35.62 -2.21 -1.62
N LEU A 216 -34.59 -2.60 -2.37
CA LEU A 216 -34.54 -3.82 -3.18
C LEU A 216 -33.85 -4.99 -2.45
N ASP A 217 -33.21 -4.73 -1.30
CA ASP A 217 -32.53 -5.73 -0.48
C ASP A 217 -32.80 -5.49 1.01
N ARG A 218 -33.89 -6.09 1.51
CA ARG A 218 -34.38 -5.89 2.89
C ARG A 218 -33.61 -6.69 3.94
N PHE A 219 -32.70 -7.56 3.53
CA PHE A 219 -31.93 -8.43 4.44
C PHE A 219 -30.47 -8.00 4.59
N VAL A 220 -30.02 -7.04 3.77
CA VAL A 220 -28.71 -6.40 3.95
C VAL A 220 -28.79 -5.36 5.06
N SER A 221 -28.41 -5.80 6.26
CA SER A 221 -28.17 -4.92 7.41
C SER A 221 -26.73 -4.39 7.35
N PHE A 222 -26.48 -3.36 6.55
CA PHE A 222 -25.41 -2.42 6.89
C PHE A 222 -26.04 -1.41 7.86
N LEU A 223 -25.58 -1.38 9.11
CA LEU A 223 -26.03 -0.43 10.13
C LEU A 223 -25.92 1.01 9.61
N VAL A 224 -27.01 1.51 9.02
CA VAL A 224 -27.28 2.93 8.83
C VAL A 224 -28.54 3.20 9.64
N SER A 225 -28.36 3.36 10.95
CA SER A 225 -29.36 4.06 11.74
C SER A 225 -29.29 5.53 11.35
N GLY A 226 -30.33 6.01 10.65
CA GLY A 226 -30.61 7.43 10.48
C GLY A 226 -29.97 8.10 9.26
N ILE A 227 -30.78 8.43 8.26
CA ILE A 227 -31.43 9.75 8.11
C ILE A 227 -32.21 9.67 6.78
N TYR A 228 -33.53 9.77 6.88
CA TYR A 228 -34.39 10.15 5.76
C TYR A 228 -34.22 11.66 5.52
N CYS A 229 -34.06 12.06 4.26
CA CYS A 229 -34.64 13.31 3.78
C CYS A 229 -34.91 13.18 2.28
N CYS A 230 -36.05 13.74 1.88
CA CYS A 230 -36.60 13.76 0.52
C CYS A 230 -35.61 14.29 -0.53
#